data_AF-A0A349AND1-F1
#
_entry.id   AF-A0A349AND1-F1
#
_cell.length_a   1.000
_cell.length_b   1.000
_cell.length_c   1.000
_cell.angle_alpha   90.00
_cell.angle_beta   90.00
_cell.angle_gamma   90.00
#
_symmetry.space_group_name_H-M   'P 1'
#
loop_
_entity.id
_entity.type
_entity.pdbx_description
1 polymer ?
#
loop_
_entity_poly.entity_id
_entity_poly.type
_entity_poly.pdbx_seq_one_letter_code
_entity_poly.pdbx_strand_id
1 'polypeptide(L)'
;SVKLFLPDDMLVASEVNDKAETENVDIAHIPANKHIVDIGTLTITKFTKALEKCRTVFWNGPMGIYEIPQFSEGTKIMAQIIANLHGTTIIGGGSTSEIVTELKLGHKMTFVSTGGGASLKFLSGETLPGVEALLDKKAKINPA
;
A
#
# COMPACT_ATOMS: atom_id res chain seq x y z
N SER A 1 8.08 -21.24 1.55
CA SER A 1 6.70 -20.98 2.00
C SER A 1 6.43 -19.47 1.92
N VAL A 2 5.21 -19.07 1.60
CA VAL A 2 4.78 -17.66 1.65
C VAL A 2 4.43 -17.32 3.10
N LYS A 3 4.92 -16.19 3.60
CA LYS A 3 4.56 -15.69 4.93
C LYS A 3 3.40 -14.70 4.79
N LEU A 4 2.28 -15.00 5.45
CA LEU A 4 1.15 -14.10 5.57
C LEU A 4 1.18 -13.45 6.95
N PHE A 5 1.27 -12.13 7.00
CA PHE A 5 1.23 -11.36 8.25
C PHE A 5 -0.15 -10.76 8.41
N LEU A 6 -0.86 -11.17 9.46
CA LEU A 6 -2.13 -10.55 9.86
C LEU A 6 -1.90 -9.52 10.97
N PRO A 7 -2.78 -8.52 11.10
CA PRO A 7 -2.75 -7.58 12.22
C PRO A 7 -2.91 -8.27 13.58
N ASP A 8 -2.22 -7.73 14.58
CA ASP A 8 -2.36 -8.16 15.99
C ASP A 8 -3.32 -7.22 16.76
N ASP A 9 -3.47 -5.98 16.29
CA ASP A 9 -4.32 -4.94 16.86
C ASP A 9 -4.85 -4.01 15.77
N MET A 10 -5.95 -3.33 16.08
CA MET A 10 -6.67 -2.46 15.16
C MET A 10 -7.05 -1.15 15.83
N LEU A 11 -7.09 -0.08 15.04
CA LEU A 11 -7.76 1.15 15.43
C LEU A 11 -9.25 1.01 15.12
N VAL A 12 -10.10 1.25 16.11
CA VAL A 12 -11.55 1.14 15.97
C VAL A 12 -12.26 2.43 16.36
N ALA A 13 -13.40 2.69 15.74
CA ALA A 13 -14.26 3.84 16.01
C ALA A 13 -15.74 3.43 16.14
N SER A 14 -16.54 4.19 16.87
CA SER A 14 -17.99 3.95 16.96
C SER A 14 -18.73 4.25 15.66
N GLU A 15 -18.21 5.19 14.86
CA GLU A 15 -18.76 5.60 13.56
C GLU A 15 -17.62 5.93 12.59
N VAL A 16 -17.90 5.86 11.29
CA VAL A 16 -16.93 6.24 10.24
C VAL A 16 -17.14 7.70 9.86
N ASN A 17 -16.68 8.61 10.72
CA ASN A 17 -16.65 10.04 10.46
C ASN A 17 -15.52 10.74 11.22
N ASP A 18 -15.31 12.02 10.94
CA ASP A 18 -14.25 12.87 11.49
C ASP A 18 -14.46 13.28 12.97
N LYS A 19 -15.59 12.91 13.59
CA LYS A 19 -15.90 13.23 15.00
C LYS A 19 -15.84 12.02 15.93
N ALA A 20 -15.75 10.82 15.37
CA ALA A 20 -15.74 9.60 16.16
C ALA A 20 -14.43 9.48 16.96
N GLU A 21 -14.56 9.16 18.25
CA GLU A 21 -13.42 8.79 19.08
C GLU A 21 -12.86 7.44 18.62
N THR A 22 -11.52 7.33 18.64
CA THR A 22 -10.82 6.11 18.28
C THR A 22 -10.17 5.47 19.50
N GLU A 23 -10.09 4.14 19.47
CA GLU A 23 -9.28 3.38 20.42
C GLU A 23 -8.53 2.27 19.71
N ASN A 24 -7.37 1.90 20.25
CA ASN A 24 -6.58 0.79 19.75
C ASN A 24 -6.94 -0.46 20.55
N VAL A 25 -7.36 -1.53 19.86
CA VAL A 25 -7.82 -2.77 20.50
C VAL A 25 -7.08 -3.98 19.94
N ASP A 26 -6.85 -4.96 20.79
CA ASP A 26 -6.35 -6.27 20.39
C ASP A 26 -7.35 -6.95 19.44
N ILE A 27 -6.85 -7.66 18.41
CA ILE A 27 -7.68 -8.29 17.38
C ILE A 27 -8.68 -9.31 17.97
N ALA A 28 -8.37 -9.92 19.12
CA ALA A 28 -9.26 -10.87 19.79
C ALA A 28 -10.38 -10.20 20.60
N HIS A 29 -10.32 -8.87 20.79
CA HIS A 29 -11.19 -8.11 21.68
C HIS A 29 -11.89 -6.93 20.99
N ILE A 30 -12.13 -7.02 19.68
CA ILE A 30 -12.83 -5.98 18.93
C ILE A 30 -14.29 -5.88 19.41
N PRO A 31 -14.74 -4.71 19.91
CA PRO A 31 -16.13 -4.53 20.31
C PRO A 31 -17.08 -4.68 19.11
N ALA A 32 -18.17 -5.44 19.29
CA ALA A 32 -19.11 -5.76 18.21
C ALA A 32 -19.83 -4.53 17.62
N ASN A 33 -19.87 -3.41 18.35
CA ASN A 33 -20.51 -2.16 17.95
C ASN A 33 -19.50 -1.13 17.40
N LYS A 34 -18.27 -1.52 17.09
CA LYS A 34 -17.25 -0.63 16.52
C LYS A 34 -16.79 -1.10 15.15
N HIS A 35 -16.30 -0.15 14.36
CA HIS A 35 -15.76 -0.37 13.03
C HIS A 35 -14.22 -0.35 13.09
N ILE A 36 -13.56 -1.28 12.40
CA ILE A 36 -12.11 -1.19 12.15
C ILE A 36 -11.89 -0.10 11.11
N VAL A 37 -11.08 0.89 11.46
CA VAL A 37 -10.85 2.08 10.63
C VAL A 37 -9.39 2.21 10.18
N ASP A 38 -8.45 1.62 10.91
CA ASP A 38 -7.03 1.54 10.53
C ASP A 38 -6.34 0.38 11.28
N ILE A 39 -5.08 0.11 10.94
CA ILE A 39 -4.22 -0.81 11.69
C ILE A 39 -3.75 -0.22 13.02
N GLY A 40 -3.53 -1.07 14.01
CA GLY A 40 -3.02 -0.66 15.30
C GLY A 40 -1.50 -0.56 15.39
N THR A 41 -1.02 -0.04 16.52
CA THR A 41 0.41 0.25 16.75
C THR A 41 1.29 -1.00 16.84
N LEU A 42 0.78 -2.11 17.38
CA LEU A 42 1.50 -3.38 17.43
C LEU A 42 1.66 -3.96 16.02
N THR A 43 0.62 -3.85 15.21
CA THR A 43 0.59 -4.27 13.80
C THR A 43 1.57 -3.47 12.97
N ILE A 44 1.59 -2.14 13.13
CA ILE A 44 2.59 -1.28 12.49
C ILE A 44 4.00 -1.75 12.84
N THR A 45 4.27 -2.00 14.13
CA THR A 45 5.58 -2.47 14.59
C THR A 45 5.96 -3.81 13.95
N LYS A 46 5.02 -4.75 13.90
CA LYS A 46 5.21 -6.08 13.29
C LYS A 46 5.49 -5.98 11.80
N PHE A 47 4.72 -5.17 11.07
CA PHE A 47 4.88 -5.00 9.62
C PHE A 47 6.18 -4.28 9.29
N THR A 48 6.57 -3.28 10.09
CA THR A 48 7.87 -2.60 9.97
C THR A 48 9.03 -3.60 10.02
N LYS A 49 9.06 -4.47 11.05
CA LYS A 49 10.11 -5.50 11.21
C LYS A 49 10.15 -6.51 10.06
N ALA A 50 9.02 -6.74 9.39
CA ALA A 50 8.96 -7.59 8.22
C ALA A 50 9.54 -6.87 6.99
N LEU A 51 9.14 -5.61 6.78
CA LEU A 51 9.58 -4.78 5.66
C LEU A 51 11.07 -4.47 5.68
N GLU A 52 11.67 -4.26 6.85
CA GLU A 52 13.12 -4.00 6.99
C GLU A 52 14.00 -5.13 6.42
N LYS A 53 13.44 -6.34 6.27
CA LYS A 53 14.14 -7.50 5.71
C LYS A 53 13.97 -7.62 4.20
N CYS A 54 13.09 -6.82 3.60
CA CYS A 54 12.76 -6.88 2.18
C CYS A 54 13.76 -6.05 1.36
N ARG A 55 14.22 -6.62 0.24
CA ARG A 55 15.02 -5.90 -0.77
C ARG A 55 14.18 -5.32 -1.91
N THR A 56 12.94 -5.79 -2.02
CA THR A 56 11.95 -5.32 -2.98
C THR A 56 10.60 -5.31 -2.30
N VAL A 57 9.89 -4.18 -2.41
CA VAL A 57 8.55 -3.99 -1.85
C VAL A 57 7.64 -3.47 -2.95
N PHE A 58 6.52 -4.16 -3.14
CA PHE A 58 5.40 -3.67 -3.93
C PHE A 58 4.27 -3.32 -2.96
N TRP A 59 3.79 -2.08 -2.98
CA TRP A 59 2.71 -1.61 -2.12
C TRP A 59 1.53 -1.10 -2.95
N ASN A 60 0.35 -1.66 -2.69
CA ASN A 60 -0.91 -1.31 -3.34
C ASN A 60 -2.07 -1.45 -2.38
N GLY A 61 -2.63 -0.31 -1.98
CA GLY A 61 -3.77 -0.16 -1.06
C GLY A 61 -3.36 0.52 0.25
N PRO A 62 -4.15 1.48 0.75
CA PRO A 62 -3.97 2.00 2.10
C PRO A 62 -4.23 0.92 3.16
N MET A 63 -3.80 1.18 4.40
CA MET A 63 -4.02 0.28 5.54
C MET A 63 -5.35 0.53 6.25
N GLY A 64 -5.92 1.73 6.09
CA GLY A 64 -7.15 2.20 6.71
C GLY A 64 -7.93 3.14 5.81
N ILE A 65 -8.95 3.79 6.37
CA ILE A 65 -9.83 4.75 5.70
C ILE A 65 -9.09 6.10 5.59
N TYR A 66 -8.17 6.18 4.62
CA TYR A 66 -7.22 7.30 4.52
C TYR A 66 -7.89 8.65 4.27
N GLU A 67 -9.11 8.66 3.74
CA GLU A 67 -9.90 9.84 3.43
C GLU A 67 -10.28 10.63 4.70
N ILE A 68 -10.27 9.99 5.87
CA ILE A 68 -10.52 10.62 7.16
C ILE A 68 -9.17 10.73 7.90
N PRO A 69 -8.65 11.94 8.16
CA PRO A 69 -7.28 12.13 8.66
C PRO A 69 -6.93 11.31 9.92
N GLN A 70 -7.84 11.17 10.87
CA GLN A 70 -7.60 10.40 12.10
C GLN A 70 -7.61 8.87 11.91
N PHE A 71 -8.04 8.37 10.75
CA PHE A 71 -8.04 6.95 10.37
C PHE A 71 -6.95 6.62 9.34
N SER A 72 -6.02 7.54 9.13
CA SER A 72 -4.98 7.45 8.08
C SER A 72 -3.57 7.24 8.64
N GLU A 73 -3.39 7.30 9.96
CA GLU A 73 -2.06 7.34 10.59
C GLU A 73 -1.23 6.08 10.34
N GLY A 74 -1.83 4.90 10.43
CA GLY A 74 -1.17 3.64 10.08
C GLY A 74 -0.72 3.64 8.62
N THR A 75 -1.56 4.11 7.71
CA THR A 75 -1.20 4.24 6.30
C THR A 75 -0.04 5.21 6.07
N LYS A 76 -0.04 6.37 6.73
CA LYS A 76 1.05 7.36 6.64
C LYS A 76 2.37 6.81 7.18
N ILE A 77 2.31 6.11 8.31
CA ILE A 77 3.49 5.49 8.92
C ILE A 77 4.06 4.42 7.97
N MET A 78 3.22 3.56 7.40
CA MET A 78 3.67 2.56 6.41
C MET A 78 4.30 3.21 5.18
N ALA A 79 3.72 4.29 4.65
CA ALA A 79 4.31 5.06 3.55
C ALA A 79 5.70 5.59 3.92
N GLN A 80 5.86 6.14 5.12
CA GLN A 80 7.12 6.69 5.60
C GLN A 80 8.19 5.61 5.81
N ILE A 81 7.81 4.45 6.33
CA ILE A 81 8.70 3.29 6.48
C ILE A 81 9.18 2.84 5.11
N ILE A 82 8.25 2.59 4.18
CA ILE A 82 8.56 2.10 2.84
C ILE A 82 9.48 3.09 2.11
N ALA A 83 9.22 4.39 2.22
CA ALA A 83 10.06 5.43 1.63
C ALA A 83 11.51 5.47 2.16
N ASN A 84 11.79 4.87 3.33
CA ASN A 84 13.12 4.84 3.94
C ASN A 84 13.76 3.44 3.88
N LEU A 85 13.16 2.46 3.21
CA LEU A 85 13.75 1.12 3.06
C LEU A 85 14.96 1.14 2.11
N HIS A 86 15.94 0.29 2.42
CA HIS A 86 17.05 0.02 1.52
C HIS A 86 16.64 -1.06 0.49
N GLY A 87 16.18 -0.64 -0.67
CA GLY A 87 15.80 -1.56 -1.74
C GLY A 87 14.93 -0.93 -2.81
N THR A 88 14.37 -1.77 -3.68
CA THR A 88 13.44 -1.36 -4.72
C THR A 88 12.04 -1.21 -4.12
N THR A 89 11.47 -0.01 -4.19
CA THR A 89 10.12 0.28 -3.69
C THR A 89 9.21 0.71 -4.84
N ILE A 90 8.16 -0.07 -5.07
CA ILE A 90 7.21 0.11 -6.15
C ILE A 90 5.85 0.40 -5.55
N ILE A 91 5.27 1.54 -5.91
CA ILE A 91 3.92 1.94 -5.51
C ILE A 91 2.98 1.69 -6.68
N GLY A 92 1.86 1.01 -6.41
CA GLY A 92 0.77 0.80 -7.35
C GLY A 92 -0.58 1.17 -6.75
N GLY A 93 -1.57 1.40 -7.62
CA GLY A 93 -2.92 1.79 -7.23
C GLY A 93 -3.09 3.29 -7.07
N GLY A 94 -4.25 3.81 -7.49
CA GLY A 94 -4.56 5.25 -7.49
C GLY A 94 -4.43 5.86 -6.09
N SER A 95 -5.21 5.36 -5.13
CA SER A 95 -5.20 5.86 -3.74
C SER A 95 -3.80 5.82 -3.10
N THR A 96 -3.03 4.75 -3.29
CA THR A 96 -1.67 4.67 -2.71
C THR A 96 -0.71 5.65 -3.36
N SER A 97 -0.82 5.86 -4.68
CA SER A 97 -0.02 6.88 -5.38
C SER A 97 -0.37 8.30 -4.94
N GLU A 98 -1.64 8.58 -4.67
CA GLU A 98 -2.13 9.86 -4.15
C GLU A 98 -1.57 10.13 -2.76
N ILE A 99 -1.69 9.17 -1.84
CA ILE A 99 -1.17 9.28 -0.46
C ILE A 99 0.33 9.57 -0.45
N VAL A 100 1.12 8.83 -1.25
CA VAL A 100 2.57 9.05 -1.35
C VAL A 100 2.89 10.43 -1.91
N THR A 101 2.06 10.95 -2.81
CA THR A 101 2.20 12.29 -3.38
C THR A 101 1.86 13.37 -2.36
N GLU A 102 0.75 13.23 -1.63
CA GLU A 102 0.32 14.14 -0.56
C GLU A 102 1.37 14.25 0.55
N LEU A 103 1.97 13.12 0.93
CA LEU A 103 3.07 13.05 1.90
C LEU A 103 4.41 13.53 1.34
N LYS A 104 4.46 13.92 0.06
CA LYS A 104 5.68 14.34 -0.64
C LYS A 104 6.79 13.28 -0.63
N LEU A 105 6.41 12.00 -0.58
CA LEU A 105 7.33 10.86 -0.53
C LEU A 105 7.63 10.25 -1.90
N GLY A 106 6.96 10.68 -2.98
CA GLY A 106 7.13 10.10 -4.31
C GLY A 106 8.59 10.05 -4.80
N HIS A 107 9.37 11.09 -4.50
CA HIS A 107 10.80 11.17 -4.86
C HIS A 107 11.70 10.18 -4.09
N LYS A 108 11.21 9.60 -3.00
CA LYS A 108 11.92 8.56 -2.22
C LYS A 108 11.55 7.14 -2.65
N MET A 109 10.50 6.99 -3.46
CA MET A 109 10.12 5.70 -4.01
C MET A 109 10.95 5.39 -5.25
N THR A 110 11.28 4.12 -5.48
CA THR A 110 11.98 3.74 -6.72
C THR A 110 11.10 3.92 -7.95
N PHE A 111 9.81 3.58 -7.84
CA PHE A 111 8.83 3.77 -8.91
C PHE A 111 7.43 4.01 -8.34
N VAL A 112 6.74 5.01 -8.86
CA VAL A 112 5.32 5.25 -8.60
C VAL A 112 4.55 5.01 -9.89
N SER A 113 3.72 3.98 -9.90
CA SER A 113 2.92 3.61 -11.07
C SER A 113 1.65 4.44 -11.14
N THR A 114 1.46 5.13 -12.25
CA THR A 114 0.21 5.84 -12.60
C THR A 114 -0.74 4.98 -13.45
N GLY A 115 -0.39 3.71 -13.70
CA GLY A 115 -1.17 2.81 -14.55
C GLY A 115 -2.48 2.32 -13.91
N GLY A 116 -2.71 2.59 -12.62
CA GLY A 116 -3.92 2.22 -11.90
C GLY A 116 -4.27 0.73 -12.09
N GLY A 117 -5.44 0.46 -12.68
CA GLY A 117 -5.89 -0.90 -12.96
C GLY A 117 -5.00 -1.68 -13.93
N ALA A 118 -4.29 -1.02 -14.85
CA ALA A 118 -3.38 -1.72 -15.76
C ALA A 118 -2.19 -2.35 -15.02
N SER A 119 -1.68 -1.69 -13.97
CA SER A 119 -0.60 -2.21 -13.13
C SER A 119 -1.02 -3.45 -12.35
N LEU A 120 -2.26 -3.49 -11.87
CA LEU A 120 -2.83 -4.67 -11.20
C LEU A 120 -3.07 -5.83 -12.16
N LYS A 121 -3.58 -5.55 -13.37
CA LYS A 121 -3.71 -6.56 -14.43
C LYS A 121 -2.36 -7.16 -14.80
N PHE A 122 -1.33 -6.33 -14.95
CA PHE A 122 0.03 -6.81 -15.18
C PHE A 122 0.52 -7.73 -14.05
N LEU A 123 0.28 -7.38 -12.79
CA LEU A 123 0.74 -8.16 -11.63
C LEU A 123 -0.05 -9.44 -11.38
N SER A 124 -1.31 -9.49 -11.79
CA SER A 124 -2.12 -10.71 -11.79
C SER A 124 -1.73 -11.68 -12.91
N GLY A 125 -0.80 -11.28 -13.79
CA GLY A 125 -0.32 -12.10 -14.91
C GLY A 125 -1.23 -12.03 -16.14
N GLU A 126 -2.18 -11.08 -16.17
CA GLU A 126 -3.01 -10.87 -17.35
C GLU A 126 -2.20 -10.24 -18.49
N THR A 127 -2.48 -10.68 -19.72
CA THR A 127 -1.95 -10.04 -20.91
C THR A 127 -2.50 -8.63 -21.03
N LEU A 128 -1.63 -7.64 -21.14
CA LEU A 128 -2.01 -6.27 -21.48
C LEU A 128 -2.04 -6.12 -23.01
N PRO A 129 -3.21 -5.94 -23.66
CA PRO A 129 -3.30 -5.97 -25.13
C PRO A 129 -2.41 -4.93 -25.83
N GLY A 130 -2.27 -3.75 -25.22
CA GLY A 130 -1.40 -2.70 -25.74
C GLY A 130 0.11 -3.02 -25.65
N VAL A 131 0.53 -3.79 -24.65
CA VAL A 131 1.91 -4.26 -24.53
C VAL A 131 2.16 -5.41 -25.52
N GLU A 132 1.21 -6.36 -25.58
CA GLU A 132 1.28 -7.52 -26.48
C GLU A 132 1.45 -7.08 -27.94
N ALA A 133 0.64 -6.12 -28.40
CA ALA A 133 0.72 -5.59 -29.76
C ALA A 133 2.09 -4.96 -30.11
N LEU A 134 2.90 -4.59 -29.12
CA LEU A 134 4.25 -4.03 -29.30
C LEU A 134 5.34 -5.12 -29.30
N LEU A 135 5.11 -6.27 -28.67
CA LEU A 135 6.07 -7.38 -28.60
C LEU A 135 6.25 -8.09 -29.95
N ASP A 136 5.23 -8.04 -30.82
CA ASP A 136 5.27 -8.62 -32.18
C ASP A 136 6.24 -7.89 -33.14
N LYS A 137 6.67 -6.67 -32.80
CA LYS A 137 7.70 -5.97 -33.58
C LYS A 137 9.10 -6.44 -33.18
N LYS A 138 9.53 -7.59 -33.71
CA LYS A 138 10.96 -7.77 -34.00
C LYS A 138 11.38 -6.64 -34.94
N ALA A 139 12.06 -5.67 -34.35
CA ALA A 139 12.79 -4.59 -34.98
C ALA A 139 13.34 -4.96 -36.37
N LYS A 140 12.64 -4.55 -37.43
CA LYS A 140 13.28 -4.15 -38.68
C LYS A 140 14.02 -2.84 -38.41
N ILE A 141 15.11 -2.89 -37.65
CA ILE A 141 16.08 -1.80 -37.66
C ILE A 141 16.83 -2.00 -38.97
N ASN A 142 16.43 -1.28 -40.02
CA ASN A 142 17.29 -1.09 -41.17
C ASN A 142 18.49 -0.27 -40.67
N PRO A 143 19.73 -0.78 -40.76
CA PRO A 143 20.89 0.09 -40.62
C PRO A 143 20.81 1.12 -41.75
N ALA A 144 20.80 2.39 -41.36
CA ALA A 144 21.01 3.50 -42.29
C ALA A 144 22.46 3.54 -42.77
#